data_AF-B3MF57-F1
#
_entry.id   AF-B3MF57-F1
#
_cell.length_a   1.000
_cell.length_b   1.000
_cell.length_c   1.000
_cell.angle_alpha   90.00
_cell.angle_beta   90.00
_cell.angle_gamma   90.00
#
_symmetry.space_group_name_H-M   'P 1'
#
loop_
_entity.id
_entity.type
_entity.pdbx_description
1 polymer ?
#
loop_
_entity_poly.entity_id
_entity_poly.type
_entity_poly.pdbx_seq_one_letter_code
_entity_poly.pdbx_strand_id
1 'polypeptide(L)'
;MLLFGLKFSLVIALGPGLLVLEPVAAEKTGREVPDRIDRLLDGLSCVPKLSASSSFAILLAEFLIKQKLRYVAPTRYERQLYYHLLHRMELIKERSDWGGVYGDILGSVFRRNMLLLPPTLKWGELQANGEYEQLAEVYPKVVNEGQLNGTLSDSCLREIVMLEPPNCKGISLGCLEMLNSDAPAYGYQRTHQVLLLYVLQYQVCAPHLSPPKVYELLARSHCDEVEREQNAIRSLGLPSSYRDLYLEQATVCGLFGFNEFVNWRNVMEIGSWLEEESIADTQHISDLALVFYVNSLLLLH
;
A
#
# COMPACT_ATOMS: atom_id res chain seq x y z
N MET A 1 30.64 8.42 -35.84
CA MET A 1 32.00 8.59 -35.29
C MET A 1 31.93 9.56 -34.11
N LEU A 2 32.42 9.10 -32.96
CA LEU A 2 32.88 9.86 -31.77
C LEU A 2 31.83 10.73 -31.03
N LEU A 3 31.24 10.32 -29.90
CA LEU A 3 31.74 9.97 -28.56
C LEU A 3 31.84 11.14 -27.57
N PHE A 4 31.34 10.85 -26.35
CA PHE A 4 31.66 11.41 -25.03
C PHE A 4 31.29 12.89 -24.78
N GLY A 5 30.63 13.26 -23.68
CA GLY A 5 30.68 12.71 -22.33
C GLY A 5 31.27 13.78 -21.42
N LEU A 6 30.42 14.59 -20.78
CA LEU A 6 30.85 15.55 -19.77
C LEU A 6 30.37 15.07 -18.40
N LYS A 7 31.23 14.24 -17.80
CA LYS A 7 31.30 14.03 -16.36
C LYS A 7 31.73 15.36 -15.73
N PHE A 8 30.93 15.88 -14.81
CA PHE A 8 31.39 16.90 -13.88
C PHE A 8 32.34 16.23 -12.88
N SER A 9 33.64 16.45 -13.06
CA SER A 9 34.66 16.20 -12.05
C SER A 9 34.68 17.39 -11.09
N LEU A 10 34.21 17.20 -9.87
CA LEU A 10 34.46 18.11 -8.76
C LEU A 10 35.89 17.87 -8.26
N VAL A 11 36.77 18.85 -8.45
CA VAL A 11 38.14 18.84 -7.92
C VAL A 11 38.08 19.23 -6.44
N ILE A 12 38.40 18.28 -5.56
CA ILE A 12 38.55 18.49 -4.12
C ILE A 12 39.98 18.95 -3.84
N ALA A 13 40.13 20.13 -3.23
CA ALA A 13 41.38 20.62 -2.69
C ALA A 13 41.73 19.87 -1.39
N LEU A 14 42.92 19.27 -1.36
CA LEU A 14 43.47 18.51 -0.24
C LEU A 14 43.92 19.45 0.89
N GLY A 15 43.21 19.41 2.02
CA GLY A 15 43.75 19.77 3.34
C GLY A 15 44.08 18.49 4.13
N PRO A 16 45.07 18.50 5.04
CA PRO A 16 45.47 17.32 5.79
C PRO A 16 44.47 17.09 6.93
N GLY A 17 43.38 16.41 6.58
CA GLY A 17 42.30 16.02 7.48
C GLY A 17 41.43 15.03 6.73
N LEU A 18 41.97 13.84 6.51
CA LEU A 18 41.35 12.76 5.74
C LEU A 18 40.17 12.17 6.54
N LEU A 19 39.04 12.88 6.56
CA LEU A 19 37.74 12.28 6.84
C LEU A 19 37.37 11.45 5.61
N VAL A 20 37.61 10.15 5.70
CA VAL A 20 36.99 9.17 4.82
C VAL A 20 35.48 9.29 5.02
N LEU A 21 34.79 9.98 4.12
CA LEU A 21 33.35 9.86 3.97
C LEU A 21 33.10 8.44 3.43
N GLU A 22 32.89 7.52 4.36
CA GLU A 22 32.45 6.16 4.09
C GLU A 22 31.17 6.17 3.24
N PRO A 23 31.09 5.42 2.13
CA PRO A 23 29.87 5.22 1.35
C PRO A 23 28.91 4.23 2.04
N VAL A 24 28.87 4.21 3.37
CA VAL A 24 28.16 3.20 4.18
C VAL A 24 26.65 3.47 4.29
N ALA A 25 26.18 4.65 3.91
CA ALA A 25 24.76 5.01 4.04
C ALA A 25 23.85 4.34 2.98
N ALA A 26 24.31 4.18 1.74
CA ALA A 26 23.46 3.65 0.64
C ALA A 26 23.29 2.11 0.70
N GLU A 27 24.25 1.40 1.27
CA GLU A 27 24.20 -0.06 1.35
C GLU A 27 23.33 -0.56 2.53
N LYS A 28 23.26 0.23 3.62
CA LYS A 28 22.37 -0.06 4.77
C LYS A 28 20.89 0.11 4.43
N THR A 29 20.52 1.16 3.69
CA THR A 29 19.12 1.38 3.28
C THR A 29 18.62 0.30 2.33
N GLY A 30 19.51 -0.28 1.49
CA GLY A 30 19.13 -1.30 0.50
C GLY A 30 18.68 -2.66 1.06
N ARG A 31 18.99 -2.98 2.31
CA ARG A 31 18.58 -4.25 2.95
C ARG A 31 17.49 -4.09 4.00
N GLU A 32 17.26 -2.88 4.48
CA GLU A 32 16.33 -2.65 5.58
C GLU A 32 14.89 -3.08 5.28
N VAL A 33 14.36 -2.72 4.11
CA VAL A 33 13.00 -3.10 3.72
C VAL A 33 12.87 -4.61 3.47
N PRO A 34 13.77 -5.27 2.70
CA PRO A 34 13.79 -6.73 2.61
C PRO A 34 13.80 -7.45 3.97
N ASP A 35 14.67 -7.02 4.90
CA ASP A 35 14.78 -7.65 6.23
C ASP A 35 13.50 -7.46 7.07
N ARG A 36 12.80 -6.32 6.92
CA ARG A 36 11.50 -6.09 7.55
C ARG A 36 10.42 -7.01 6.96
N ILE A 37 10.39 -7.19 5.64
CA ILE A 37 9.47 -8.12 4.98
C ILE A 37 9.71 -9.55 5.45
N ASP A 38 10.98 -9.99 5.48
CA ASP A 38 11.34 -11.34 5.86
C ASP A 38 10.92 -11.67 7.31
N ARG A 39 11.09 -10.72 8.25
CA ARG A 39 10.60 -10.86 9.64
C ARG A 39 9.09 -11.01 9.73
N LEU A 40 8.34 -10.25 8.95
CA LEU A 40 6.87 -10.35 8.92
C LEU A 40 6.42 -11.70 8.33
N LEU A 41 7.09 -12.17 7.27
CA LEU A 41 6.84 -13.49 6.69
C LEU A 41 7.24 -14.63 7.64
N ASP A 42 8.29 -14.48 8.44
CA ASP A 42 8.65 -15.44 9.49
C ASP A 42 7.53 -15.58 10.53
N GLY A 43 6.99 -14.46 11.00
CA GLY A 43 5.85 -14.44 11.93
C GLY A 43 4.63 -15.20 11.37
N LEU A 44 4.29 -14.96 10.10
CA LEU A 44 3.19 -15.65 9.41
C LEU A 44 3.46 -17.14 9.17
N SER A 45 4.72 -17.54 8.99
CA SER A 45 5.11 -18.93 8.75
C SER A 45 4.86 -19.86 9.94
N CYS A 46 4.73 -19.30 11.14
CA CYS A 46 4.47 -20.04 12.38
C CYS A 46 2.97 -20.19 12.70
N VAL A 47 2.08 -19.56 11.94
CA VAL A 47 0.64 -19.57 12.20
C VAL A 47 -0.03 -20.75 11.49
N PRO A 48 -0.72 -21.67 12.21
CA PRO A 48 -1.34 -22.85 11.58
C PRO A 48 -2.52 -22.51 10.65
N LYS A 49 -3.24 -21.43 10.94
CA LYS A 49 -4.39 -20.96 10.17
C LYS A 49 -4.33 -19.44 10.06
N LEU A 50 -4.15 -18.94 8.84
CA LEU A 50 -4.13 -17.51 8.58
C LEU A 50 -5.49 -16.88 8.88
N SER A 51 -5.44 -15.66 9.41
CA SER A 51 -6.61 -14.80 9.49
C SER A 51 -6.99 -14.28 8.09
N ALA A 52 -8.20 -13.75 7.94
CA ALA A 52 -8.62 -13.12 6.67
C ALA A 52 -7.70 -11.95 6.27
N SER A 53 -7.23 -11.15 7.24
CA SER A 53 -6.29 -10.04 6.98
C SER A 53 -4.93 -10.56 6.53
N SER A 54 -4.40 -11.61 7.16
CA SER A 54 -3.11 -12.20 6.78
C SER A 54 -3.18 -12.82 5.39
N SER A 55 -4.28 -13.51 5.08
CA SER A 55 -4.54 -14.04 3.74
C SER A 55 -4.63 -12.93 2.69
N PHE A 56 -5.34 -11.84 2.98
CA PHE A 56 -5.44 -10.69 2.08
C PHE A 56 -4.07 -10.04 1.86
N ALA A 57 -3.30 -9.81 2.93
CA ALA A 57 -1.99 -9.18 2.87
C ALA A 57 -1.01 -9.99 2.02
N ILE A 58 -0.93 -11.31 2.21
CA ILE A 58 -0.07 -12.18 1.39
C ILE A 58 -0.48 -12.12 -0.09
N LEU A 59 -1.78 -12.20 -0.39
CA LEU A 59 -2.26 -12.16 -1.77
C LEU A 59 -1.98 -10.83 -2.45
N LEU A 60 -2.21 -9.72 -1.75
CA LEU A 60 -1.96 -8.38 -2.27
C LEU A 60 -0.45 -8.16 -2.46
N ALA A 61 0.39 -8.56 -1.51
CA ALA A 61 1.84 -8.49 -1.63
C ALA A 61 2.37 -9.30 -2.84
N GLU A 62 1.88 -10.54 -2.99
CA GLU A 62 2.20 -11.38 -4.14
C GLU A 62 1.77 -10.74 -5.46
N PHE A 63 0.56 -10.17 -5.50
CA PHE A 63 0.02 -9.46 -6.66
C PHE A 63 0.91 -8.28 -7.06
N LEU A 64 1.31 -7.43 -6.10
CA LEU A 64 2.17 -6.28 -6.33
C LEU A 64 3.53 -6.69 -6.92
N ILE A 65 4.17 -7.74 -6.37
CA ILE A 65 5.46 -8.23 -6.90
C ILE A 65 5.29 -8.77 -8.32
N LYS A 66 4.26 -9.57 -8.59
CA LYS A 66 3.97 -10.10 -9.93
C LYS A 66 3.69 -8.99 -10.93
N GLN A 67 2.95 -7.96 -10.52
CA GLN A 67 2.67 -6.79 -11.32
C GLN A 67 3.96 -6.02 -11.67
N LYS A 68 4.85 -5.77 -10.70
CA LYS A 68 6.17 -5.15 -10.97
C LYS A 68 6.97 -5.97 -11.98
N LEU A 69 7.09 -7.29 -11.76
CA LEU A 69 7.83 -8.21 -12.64
C LEU A 69 7.29 -8.24 -14.08
N ARG A 70 6.00 -7.92 -14.29
CA ARG A 70 5.37 -7.89 -15.62
C ARG A 70 5.76 -6.66 -16.43
N TYR A 71 5.91 -5.50 -15.79
CA TYR A 71 6.10 -4.21 -16.48
C TYR A 71 7.51 -3.65 -16.39
N VAL A 72 8.26 -4.00 -15.35
CA VAL A 72 9.59 -3.46 -15.10
C VAL A 72 10.59 -4.61 -15.09
N ALA A 73 11.57 -4.57 -15.98
CA ALA A 73 12.62 -5.57 -16.02
C ALA A 73 13.51 -5.43 -14.76
N PRO A 74 13.52 -6.42 -13.83
CA PRO A 74 14.30 -6.32 -12.61
C PRO A 74 15.78 -6.53 -12.90
N THR A 75 16.63 -5.91 -12.08
CA THR A 75 18.04 -6.28 -11.97
C THR A 75 18.21 -7.73 -11.52
N ARG A 76 19.43 -8.27 -11.62
CA ARG A 76 19.73 -9.64 -11.17
C ARG A 76 19.41 -9.82 -9.68
N TYR A 77 19.78 -8.83 -8.85
CA TYR A 77 19.54 -8.86 -7.41
C TYR A 77 18.04 -8.83 -7.11
N GLU A 78 17.31 -7.86 -7.64
CA GLU A 78 15.86 -7.73 -7.47
C GLU A 78 15.13 -9.00 -7.91
N ARG A 79 15.53 -9.60 -9.04
CA ARG A 79 14.93 -10.85 -9.51
C ARG A 79 15.07 -11.97 -8.50
N GLN A 80 16.25 -12.13 -7.90
CA GLN A 80 16.48 -13.14 -6.87
C GLN A 80 15.65 -12.87 -5.62
N LEU A 81 15.63 -11.61 -5.17
CA LEU A 81 14.83 -11.18 -4.03
C LEU A 81 13.33 -11.41 -4.26
N TYR A 82 12.77 -10.95 -5.38
CA TYR A 82 11.35 -11.11 -5.69
C TYR A 82 10.95 -12.58 -5.81
N TYR A 83 11.77 -13.43 -6.44
CA TYR A 83 11.48 -14.87 -6.47
C TYR A 83 11.57 -15.52 -5.09
N HIS A 84 12.52 -15.10 -4.25
CA HIS A 84 12.61 -15.58 -2.87
C HIS A 84 11.33 -15.23 -2.10
N LEU A 85 10.91 -13.96 -2.11
CA LEU A 85 9.69 -13.50 -1.44
C LEU A 85 8.44 -14.22 -1.96
N LEU A 86 8.28 -14.34 -3.28
CA LEU A 86 7.15 -15.06 -3.88
C LEU A 86 7.12 -16.54 -3.45
N HIS A 87 8.28 -17.20 -3.43
CA HIS A 87 8.37 -18.59 -2.99
C HIS A 87 8.00 -18.75 -1.51
N ARG A 88 8.47 -17.85 -0.64
CA ARG A 88 8.10 -17.82 0.78
C ARG A 88 6.61 -17.64 0.97
N MET A 89 6.01 -16.68 0.27
CA MET A 89 4.56 -16.46 0.31
C MET A 89 3.80 -17.71 -0.12
N GLU A 90 4.22 -18.40 -1.19
CA GLU A 90 3.60 -19.67 -1.62
C GLU A 90 3.63 -20.73 -0.52
N LEU A 91 4.78 -20.95 0.12
CA LEU A 91 4.89 -21.93 1.21
C LEU A 91 3.97 -21.62 2.39
N ILE A 92 3.79 -20.34 2.74
CA ILE A 92 2.87 -19.93 3.80
C ILE A 92 1.42 -20.22 3.38
N LYS A 93 1.06 -19.91 2.13
CA LYS A 93 -0.29 -20.19 1.60
C LYS A 93 -0.58 -21.70 1.60
N GLU A 94 0.33 -22.53 1.12
CA GLU A 94 0.16 -23.99 1.01
C GLU A 94 -0.04 -24.68 2.37
N ARG A 95 0.56 -24.16 3.43
CA ARG A 95 0.44 -24.70 4.80
C ARG A 95 -0.84 -24.30 5.50
N SER A 96 -1.49 -23.25 5.02
CA SER A 96 -2.63 -22.63 5.69
C SER A 96 -3.94 -23.18 5.13
N ASP A 97 -4.94 -23.41 5.98
CA ASP A 97 -6.29 -23.76 5.52
C ASP A 97 -7.05 -22.50 5.09
N TRP A 98 -7.35 -22.39 3.80
CA TRP A 98 -8.10 -21.28 3.17
C TRP A 98 -9.62 -21.53 3.13
N GLY A 99 -10.12 -22.60 3.74
CA GLY A 99 -11.54 -22.97 3.62
C GLY A 99 -12.52 -21.90 4.10
N GLY A 100 -13.56 -21.63 3.27
CA GLY A 100 -14.71 -20.79 3.61
C GLY A 100 -15.00 -19.68 2.60
N VAL A 101 -16.13 -18.98 2.78
CA VAL A 101 -16.61 -17.90 1.88
C VAL A 101 -15.57 -16.79 1.69
N TYR A 102 -14.81 -16.45 2.72
CA TYR A 102 -13.72 -15.46 2.64
C TYR A 102 -12.52 -15.96 1.83
N GLY A 103 -12.21 -17.26 1.87
CA GLY A 103 -11.16 -17.85 1.04
C GLY A 103 -11.51 -17.80 -0.45
N ASP A 104 -12.79 -17.98 -0.78
CA ASP A 104 -13.27 -17.87 -2.16
C ASP A 104 -13.19 -16.43 -2.66
N ILE A 105 -13.66 -15.45 -1.88
CA ILE A 105 -13.61 -14.01 -2.22
C ILE A 105 -12.15 -13.56 -2.37
N LEU A 106 -11.30 -13.80 -1.35
CA LEU A 106 -9.88 -13.41 -1.36
C LEU A 106 -9.12 -14.12 -2.48
N GLY A 107 -9.38 -15.40 -2.70
CA GLY A 107 -8.85 -16.18 -3.80
C GLY A 107 -9.21 -15.62 -5.17
N SER A 108 -10.37 -14.96 -5.32
CA SER A 108 -10.78 -14.31 -6.57
C SER A 108 -10.23 -12.90 -6.76
N VAL A 109 -10.09 -12.09 -5.69
CA VAL A 109 -9.73 -10.65 -5.80
C VAL A 109 -8.45 -10.42 -6.60
N PHE A 110 -7.41 -11.25 -6.40
CA PHE A 110 -6.10 -11.02 -7.02
C PHE A 110 -5.60 -12.16 -7.92
N ARG A 111 -6.44 -13.16 -8.21
CA ARG A 111 -6.04 -14.32 -9.05
C ARG A 111 -6.76 -14.42 -10.39
N ARG A 112 -8.00 -13.93 -10.49
CA ARG A 112 -8.83 -14.03 -11.70
C ARG A 112 -9.26 -12.63 -12.13
N ASN A 113 -9.32 -12.39 -13.43
CA ASN A 113 -9.92 -11.18 -14.00
C ASN A 113 -9.31 -9.86 -13.49
N MET A 114 -7.99 -9.83 -13.26
CA MET A 114 -7.27 -8.61 -12.89
C MET A 114 -6.51 -8.03 -14.09
N LEU A 115 -6.74 -6.75 -14.36
CA LEU A 115 -5.85 -5.92 -15.15
C LEU A 115 -4.58 -5.69 -14.35
N LEU A 116 -3.44 -5.85 -14.99
CA LEU A 116 -2.19 -5.39 -14.42
C LEU A 116 -1.94 -3.99 -14.95
N LEU A 117 -1.64 -3.05 -14.06
CA LEU A 117 -1.26 -1.69 -14.42
C LEU A 117 0.22 -1.47 -14.07
N PRO A 118 0.95 -0.63 -14.79
CA PRO A 118 2.34 -0.35 -14.41
C PRO A 118 2.37 0.38 -13.06
N PRO A 119 3.13 -0.11 -12.06
CA PRO A 119 3.31 0.63 -10.82
C PRO A 119 4.11 1.91 -11.11
N THR A 120 3.65 3.05 -10.60
CA THR A 120 4.29 4.35 -10.82
C THR A 120 4.28 5.16 -9.54
N LEU A 121 5.44 5.71 -9.17
CA LEU A 121 5.54 6.65 -8.05
C LEU A 121 5.16 8.05 -8.54
N LYS A 122 4.23 8.69 -7.83
CA LYS A 122 3.63 9.98 -8.14
C LYS A 122 4.09 10.99 -7.09
N TRP A 123 4.70 12.08 -7.54
CA TRP A 123 5.35 13.06 -6.68
C TRP A 123 4.54 14.36 -6.66
N GLY A 124 4.10 14.82 -5.48
CA GLY A 124 3.45 16.11 -5.33
C GLY A 124 2.11 16.20 -6.07
N GLU A 125 1.46 15.06 -6.29
CA GLU A 125 0.14 15.02 -6.91
C GLU A 125 -0.96 15.35 -5.89
N LEU A 126 -0.66 15.27 -4.60
CA LEU A 126 -1.64 15.54 -3.56
C LEU A 126 -1.53 16.96 -3.00
N GLN A 127 -2.66 17.51 -2.56
CA GLN A 127 -2.78 18.85 -1.98
C GLN A 127 -3.25 18.78 -0.52
N ALA A 128 -2.36 18.40 0.39
CA ALA A 128 -2.69 18.34 1.82
C ALA A 128 -2.28 19.52 2.69
N ASN A 129 -1.82 20.63 2.09
CA ASN A 129 -1.54 21.86 2.85
C ASN A 129 -2.81 22.59 3.34
N GLY A 130 -4.00 22.05 3.07
CA GLY A 130 -5.26 22.64 3.51
C GLY A 130 -5.59 22.25 4.95
N GLU A 131 -5.76 23.26 5.82
CA GLU A 131 -6.46 23.25 7.12
C GLU A 131 -6.35 21.98 8.00
N TYR A 132 -5.24 21.24 7.94
CA TYR A 132 -5.08 20.02 8.76
C TYR A 132 -4.97 20.37 10.24
N GLU A 133 -4.52 21.58 10.59
CA GLU A 133 -4.49 22.05 11.97
C GLU A 133 -5.91 22.19 12.55
N GLN A 134 -6.85 22.72 11.76
CA GLN A 134 -8.26 22.82 12.17
C GLN A 134 -8.88 21.42 12.29
N LEU A 135 -8.54 20.53 11.35
CA LEU A 135 -8.97 19.14 11.43
C LEU A 135 -8.43 18.45 12.69
N ALA A 136 -7.18 18.69 13.06
CA ALA A 136 -6.56 18.08 14.25
C ALA A 136 -7.32 18.41 15.54
N GLU A 137 -7.85 19.63 15.68
CA GLU A 137 -8.63 20.05 16.85
C GLU A 137 -9.93 19.23 17.04
N VAL A 138 -10.51 18.76 15.94
CA VAL A 138 -11.79 18.03 15.94
C VAL A 138 -11.65 16.55 15.58
N TYR A 139 -10.46 16.10 15.15
CA TYR A 139 -10.22 14.76 14.61
C TYR A 139 -10.72 13.64 15.51
N PRO A 140 -10.48 13.65 16.84
CA PRO A 140 -10.98 12.60 17.73
C PRO A 140 -12.50 12.45 17.76
N LYS A 141 -13.25 13.47 17.32
CA LYS A 141 -14.72 13.45 17.26
C LYS A 141 -15.24 12.97 15.91
N VAL A 142 -14.52 13.27 14.83
CA VAL A 142 -14.97 12.99 13.45
C VAL A 142 -14.35 11.72 12.88
N VAL A 143 -13.30 11.18 13.50
CA VAL A 143 -12.69 9.91 13.08
C VAL A 143 -13.76 8.81 13.03
N ASN A 144 -13.89 8.16 11.88
CA ASN A 144 -14.92 7.16 11.52
C ASN A 144 -16.30 7.70 11.14
N GLU A 145 -16.50 9.02 11.05
CA GLU A 145 -17.67 9.56 10.35
C GLU A 145 -17.62 9.16 8.87
N GLY A 146 -18.78 8.86 8.30
CA GLY A 146 -18.92 8.41 6.92
C GLY A 146 -20.10 7.45 6.77
N GLN A 147 -20.52 7.23 5.51
CA GLN A 147 -21.63 6.32 5.21
C GLN A 147 -21.20 4.87 5.05
N LEU A 148 -19.94 4.64 4.70
CA LEU A 148 -19.39 3.30 4.60
C LEU A 148 -19.36 2.68 6.00
N ASN A 149 -19.65 1.38 6.08
CA ASN A 149 -19.41 0.58 7.27
C ASN A 149 -18.88 -0.78 6.81
N GLY A 150 -18.37 -1.60 7.74
CA GLY A 150 -17.75 -2.89 7.39
C GLY A 150 -18.65 -3.78 6.49
N THR A 151 -19.94 -3.91 6.83
CA THR A 151 -20.87 -4.75 6.05
C THR A 151 -21.10 -4.24 4.63
N LEU A 152 -21.21 -2.92 4.46
CA LEU A 152 -21.37 -2.30 3.14
C LEU A 152 -20.07 -2.41 2.33
N SER A 153 -18.92 -2.24 2.97
CA SER A 153 -17.60 -2.40 2.37
C SER A 153 -17.40 -3.82 1.84
N ASP A 154 -17.70 -4.82 2.65
CA ASP A 154 -17.59 -6.23 2.27
C ASP A 154 -18.55 -6.60 1.13
N SER A 155 -19.77 -6.06 1.17
CA SER A 155 -20.77 -6.28 0.11
C SER A 155 -20.31 -5.68 -1.22
N CYS A 156 -19.83 -4.44 -1.20
CA CYS A 156 -19.29 -3.75 -2.38
C CYS A 156 -18.04 -4.46 -2.92
N LEU A 157 -17.13 -4.90 -2.05
CA LEU A 157 -15.96 -5.70 -2.46
C LEU A 157 -16.39 -6.98 -3.18
N ARG A 158 -17.37 -7.70 -2.63
CA ARG A 158 -17.89 -8.92 -3.24
C ARG A 158 -18.50 -8.64 -4.62
N GLU A 159 -19.26 -7.56 -4.77
CA GLU A 159 -19.83 -7.17 -6.07
C GLU A 159 -18.74 -6.88 -7.11
N ILE A 160 -17.68 -6.16 -6.74
CA ILE A 160 -16.55 -5.84 -7.62
C ILE A 160 -15.85 -7.13 -8.07
N VAL A 161 -15.55 -8.02 -7.12
CA VAL A 161 -14.77 -9.23 -7.36
C VAL A 161 -15.53 -10.25 -8.20
N MET A 162 -16.86 -10.27 -8.09
CA MET A 162 -17.74 -11.16 -8.88
C MET A 162 -18.03 -10.63 -10.29
N LEU A 163 -17.43 -9.51 -10.70
CA LEU A 163 -17.55 -9.03 -12.07
C LEU A 163 -16.85 -9.98 -13.06
N GLU A 164 -17.58 -10.41 -14.08
CA GLU A 164 -17.05 -11.29 -15.10
C GLU A 164 -17.41 -10.82 -16.53
N PRO A 165 -16.45 -10.90 -17.48
CA PRO A 165 -16.75 -10.77 -18.90
C PRO A 165 -17.73 -11.84 -19.40
N PRO A 166 -18.49 -11.58 -20.49
CA PRO A 166 -18.49 -10.35 -21.29
C PRO A 166 -19.42 -9.27 -20.74
N ASN A 167 -20.26 -9.59 -19.76
CA ASN A 167 -21.38 -8.73 -19.37
C ASN A 167 -20.95 -7.61 -18.42
N CYS A 168 -19.90 -7.81 -17.59
CA CYS A 168 -19.36 -6.78 -16.70
C CYS A 168 -20.43 -6.00 -15.91
N LYS A 169 -21.51 -6.69 -15.56
CA LYS A 169 -22.67 -6.19 -14.81
C LYS A 169 -22.65 -6.86 -13.46
N GLY A 170 -22.97 -6.12 -12.41
CA GLY A 170 -23.04 -6.71 -11.06
C GLY A 170 -22.80 -5.71 -9.93
N ILE A 171 -22.23 -4.55 -10.21
CA ILE A 171 -22.10 -3.50 -9.19
C ILE A 171 -23.45 -2.78 -9.03
N SER A 172 -23.95 -2.78 -7.81
CA SER A 172 -25.13 -2.03 -7.40
C SER A 172 -24.89 -0.52 -7.53
N LEU A 173 -25.97 0.22 -7.80
CA LEU A 173 -25.90 1.68 -7.85
C LEU A 173 -25.36 2.25 -6.52
N GLY A 174 -25.73 1.66 -5.39
CA GLY A 174 -25.25 2.07 -4.07
C GLY A 174 -23.73 1.90 -3.88
N CYS A 175 -23.13 0.81 -4.38
CA CYS A 175 -21.68 0.64 -4.34
C CYS A 175 -20.97 1.67 -5.24
N LEU A 176 -21.51 1.98 -6.42
CA LEU A 176 -20.95 3.04 -7.28
C LEU A 176 -21.10 4.44 -6.69
N GLU A 177 -22.27 4.77 -6.13
CA GLU A 177 -22.52 6.05 -5.46
C GLU A 177 -21.58 6.24 -4.28
N MET A 178 -21.37 5.19 -3.49
CA MET A 178 -20.43 5.19 -2.38
C MET A 178 -19.00 5.41 -2.84
N LEU A 179 -18.53 4.73 -3.89
CA LEU A 179 -17.18 4.91 -4.43
C LEU A 179 -16.94 6.34 -4.93
N ASN A 180 -17.96 6.95 -5.50
CA ASN A 180 -17.92 8.31 -6.07
C ASN A 180 -18.38 9.39 -5.08
N SER A 181 -18.62 9.05 -3.81
CA SER A 181 -19.17 9.98 -2.84
C SER A 181 -18.11 10.97 -2.36
N ASP A 182 -18.41 12.25 -2.57
CA ASP A 182 -17.69 13.40 -1.99
C ASP A 182 -18.26 13.80 -0.61
N ALA A 183 -19.19 13.01 -0.05
CA ALA A 183 -19.68 13.26 1.30
C ALA A 183 -18.52 13.13 2.31
N PRO A 184 -18.52 13.93 3.40
CA PRO A 184 -17.48 13.83 4.42
C PRO A 184 -17.37 12.40 4.96
N ALA A 185 -16.16 11.85 4.88
CA ALA A 185 -15.79 10.58 5.46
C ALA A 185 -14.37 10.68 6.01
N TYR A 186 -14.12 10.06 7.15
CA TYR A 186 -12.83 10.12 7.84
C TYR A 186 -12.43 8.75 8.36
N GLY A 187 -11.14 8.57 8.58
CA GLY A 187 -10.54 7.36 9.11
C GLY A 187 -10.84 6.16 8.23
N TYR A 188 -11.24 5.04 8.84
CA TYR A 188 -11.45 3.78 8.12
C TYR A 188 -12.49 3.90 7.00
N GLN A 189 -13.49 4.80 7.11
CA GLN A 189 -14.52 4.93 6.07
C GLN A 189 -13.97 5.48 4.77
N ARG A 190 -13.15 6.53 4.83
CA ARG A 190 -12.49 7.06 3.64
C ARG A 190 -11.45 6.07 3.11
N THR A 191 -10.65 5.48 3.99
CA THR A 191 -9.62 4.49 3.62
C THR A 191 -10.22 3.29 2.88
N HIS A 192 -11.32 2.73 3.37
CA HIS A 192 -11.99 1.60 2.72
C HIS A 192 -12.57 1.99 1.34
N GLN A 193 -13.09 3.21 1.18
CA GLN A 193 -13.55 3.69 -0.13
C GLN A 193 -12.40 3.72 -1.15
N VAL A 194 -11.21 4.18 -0.74
CA VAL A 194 -10.01 4.16 -1.59
C VAL A 194 -9.58 2.73 -1.91
N LEU A 195 -9.64 1.81 -0.94
CA LEU A 195 -9.31 0.40 -1.16
C LEU A 195 -10.26 -0.26 -2.16
N LEU A 196 -11.57 -0.04 -2.04
CA LEU A 196 -12.55 -0.58 -2.98
C LEU A 196 -12.35 0.00 -4.38
N LEU A 197 -12.02 1.30 -4.48
CA LEU A 197 -11.67 1.94 -5.74
C LEU A 197 -10.41 1.32 -6.38
N TYR A 198 -9.40 0.98 -5.56
CA TYR A 198 -8.20 0.28 -6.02
C TYR A 198 -8.57 -1.10 -6.62
N VAL A 199 -9.33 -1.90 -5.88
CA VAL A 199 -9.75 -3.23 -6.36
C VAL A 199 -10.56 -3.10 -7.65
N LEU A 200 -11.48 -2.13 -7.72
CA LEU A 200 -12.28 -1.87 -8.92
C LEU A 200 -11.41 -1.49 -10.11
N GLN A 201 -10.48 -0.55 -9.97
CA GLN A 201 -9.62 -0.08 -11.06
C GLN A 201 -8.82 -1.23 -11.70
N TYR A 202 -8.39 -2.18 -10.88
CA TYR A 202 -7.59 -3.32 -11.34
C TYR A 202 -8.44 -4.50 -11.82
N GLN A 203 -9.77 -4.39 -11.83
CA GLN A 203 -10.64 -5.44 -12.35
C GLN A 203 -10.73 -5.38 -13.90
N VAL A 204 -10.78 -6.52 -14.60
CA VAL A 204 -10.86 -6.62 -16.09
C VAL A 204 -12.02 -5.85 -16.72
N CYS A 205 -13.11 -5.70 -15.97
CA CYS A 205 -14.31 -4.97 -16.32
C CYS A 205 -14.24 -3.48 -16.00
N ALA A 206 -13.22 -2.99 -15.27
CA ALA A 206 -13.10 -1.58 -14.93
C ALA A 206 -13.20 -0.64 -16.16
N PRO A 207 -12.57 -0.93 -17.31
CA PRO A 207 -12.65 -0.09 -18.50
C PRO A 207 -14.06 -0.02 -19.13
N HIS A 208 -14.93 -0.99 -18.82
CA HIS A 208 -16.33 -0.98 -19.26
C HIS A 208 -17.22 -0.11 -18.37
N LEU A 209 -16.81 0.12 -17.12
CA LEU A 209 -17.57 0.91 -16.15
C LEU A 209 -17.18 2.39 -16.19
N SER A 210 -15.89 2.68 -16.37
CA SER A 210 -15.38 4.05 -16.46
C SER A 210 -13.99 4.09 -17.11
N PRO A 211 -13.59 5.19 -17.77
CA PRO A 211 -12.22 5.35 -18.26
C PRO A 211 -11.18 5.31 -17.11
N PRO A 212 -9.97 4.76 -17.33
CA PRO A 212 -8.89 4.73 -16.33
C PRO A 212 -8.64 6.07 -15.63
N LYS A 213 -8.76 7.18 -16.38
CA LYS A 213 -8.51 8.52 -15.85
C LYS A 213 -9.50 8.93 -14.75
N VAL A 214 -10.73 8.43 -14.78
CA VAL A 214 -11.74 8.76 -13.77
C VAL A 214 -11.37 8.13 -12.44
N TYR A 215 -10.93 6.85 -12.44
CA TYR A 215 -10.44 6.18 -11.23
C TYR A 215 -9.23 6.90 -10.64
N GLU A 216 -8.30 7.38 -11.47
CA GLU A 216 -7.14 8.15 -11.00
C GLU A 216 -7.55 9.47 -10.33
N LEU A 217 -8.53 10.19 -10.88
CA LEU A 217 -9.02 11.45 -10.33
C LEU A 217 -9.75 11.23 -9.00
N LEU A 218 -10.60 10.20 -8.92
CA LEU A 218 -11.28 9.83 -7.68
C LEU A 218 -10.27 9.40 -6.60
N ALA A 219 -9.30 8.57 -6.97
CA ALA A 219 -8.26 8.12 -6.04
C ALA A 219 -7.43 9.29 -5.52
N ARG A 220 -7.09 10.25 -6.39
CA ARG A 220 -6.42 11.50 -6.00
C ARG A 220 -7.27 12.29 -5.01
N SER A 221 -8.54 12.55 -5.34
CA SER A 221 -9.45 13.31 -4.49
C SER A 221 -9.59 12.70 -3.10
N HIS A 222 -9.80 11.38 -3.03
CA HIS A 222 -9.93 10.68 -1.75
C HIS A 222 -8.61 10.65 -0.98
N CYS A 223 -7.48 10.46 -1.67
CA CYS A 223 -6.17 10.46 -1.02
C CYS A 223 -5.69 11.86 -0.60
N ASP A 224 -6.17 12.94 -1.21
CA ASP A 224 -5.97 14.31 -0.72
C ASP A 224 -6.57 14.48 0.68
N GLU A 225 -7.76 13.94 0.90
CA GLU A 225 -8.42 13.94 2.22
C GLU A 225 -7.65 13.08 3.22
N VAL A 226 -7.26 11.86 2.81
CA VAL A 226 -6.49 10.94 3.66
C VAL A 226 -5.14 11.54 4.04
N GLU A 227 -4.48 12.28 3.15
CA GLU A 227 -3.20 12.92 3.46
C GLU A 227 -3.40 14.06 4.47
N ARG A 228 -4.49 14.83 4.34
CA ARG A 228 -4.89 15.84 5.33
C ARG A 228 -5.11 15.21 6.70
N GLU A 229 -5.78 14.05 6.75
CA GLU A 229 -5.96 13.28 7.98
C GLU A 229 -4.62 12.82 8.58
N GLN A 230 -3.71 12.27 7.77
CA GLN A 230 -2.38 11.88 8.27
C GLN A 230 -1.60 13.06 8.83
N ASN A 231 -1.69 14.24 8.19
CA ASN A 231 -1.07 15.46 8.71
C ASN A 231 -1.70 15.90 10.04
N ALA A 232 -3.02 15.80 10.16
CA ALA A 232 -3.72 16.04 11.44
C ALA A 232 -3.24 15.06 12.53
N ILE A 233 -3.23 13.75 12.24
CA ILE A 233 -2.75 12.71 13.18
C ILE A 233 -1.29 12.96 13.60
N ARG A 234 -0.41 13.31 12.65
CA ARG A 234 0.99 13.67 12.95
C ARG A 234 1.07 14.89 13.87
N SER A 235 0.26 15.92 13.63
CA SER A 235 0.25 17.13 14.46
C SER A 235 -0.22 16.87 15.89
N LEU A 236 -1.02 15.82 16.11
CA LEU A 236 -1.42 15.33 17.43
C LEU A 236 -0.33 14.51 18.14
N GLY A 237 0.88 14.42 17.56
CA GLY A 237 1.99 13.65 18.09
C GLY A 237 1.90 12.15 17.80
N LEU A 238 1.07 11.75 16.82
CA LEU A 238 0.92 10.38 16.35
C LEU A 238 0.67 9.36 17.50
N PRO A 239 -0.41 9.52 18.28
CA PRO A 239 -0.70 8.63 19.41
C PRO A 239 -0.92 7.18 18.94
N SER A 240 -0.60 6.23 19.81
CA SER A 240 -0.69 4.79 19.50
C SER A 240 -2.07 4.35 19.02
N SER A 241 -3.15 5.01 19.48
CA SER A 241 -4.53 4.76 19.06
C SER A 241 -4.79 5.03 17.57
N TYR A 242 -3.93 5.79 16.89
CA TYR A 242 -4.07 6.08 15.46
C TYR A 242 -3.02 5.37 14.59
N ARG A 243 -2.08 4.61 15.17
CA ARG A 243 -1.01 3.94 14.38
C ARG A 243 -1.57 2.94 13.38
N ASP A 244 -2.59 2.18 13.76
CA ASP A 244 -3.28 1.23 12.88
C ASP A 244 -3.91 1.93 11.68
N LEU A 245 -4.80 2.90 11.95
CA LEU A 245 -5.44 3.71 10.92
C LEU A 245 -4.43 4.43 10.02
N TYR A 246 -3.40 5.03 10.60
CA TYR A 246 -2.36 5.72 9.84
C TYR A 246 -1.62 4.75 8.90
N LEU A 247 -1.28 3.55 9.39
CA LEU A 247 -0.65 2.53 8.57
C LEU A 247 -1.57 2.09 7.43
N GLU A 248 -2.85 1.88 7.71
CA GLU A 248 -3.83 1.50 6.69
C GLU A 248 -3.96 2.59 5.61
N GLN A 249 -4.09 3.86 6.02
CA GLN A 249 -4.08 5.01 5.13
C GLN A 249 -2.83 5.07 4.25
N ALA A 250 -1.65 4.89 4.86
CA ALA A 250 -0.36 4.87 4.16
C ALA A 250 -0.28 3.71 3.17
N THR A 251 -0.79 2.54 3.57
CA THR A 251 -0.80 1.35 2.74
C THR A 251 -1.70 1.56 1.53
N VAL A 252 -2.96 1.92 1.75
CA VAL A 252 -4.00 1.99 0.72
C VAL A 252 -3.74 3.10 -0.29
N CYS A 253 -3.52 4.35 0.15
CA CYS A 253 -3.18 5.43 -0.80
C CYS A 253 -1.79 5.21 -1.43
N GLY A 254 -0.90 4.52 -0.72
CA GLY A 254 0.37 4.06 -1.27
C GLY A 254 0.23 3.11 -2.46
N LEU A 255 -0.82 2.28 -2.52
CA LEU A 255 -1.06 1.37 -3.66
C LEU A 255 -1.28 2.14 -4.98
N PHE A 256 -1.80 3.37 -4.91
CA PHE A 256 -1.93 4.25 -6.07
C PHE A 256 -0.62 4.96 -6.46
N GLY A 257 0.44 4.74 -5.68
CA GLY A 257 1.78 5.26 -5.91
C GLY A 257 2.01 6.68 -5.42
N PHE A 258 1.14 7.26 -4.60
CA PHE A 258 1.34 8.59 -4.03
C PHE A 258 2.52 8.59 -3.04
N ASN A 259 3.57 9.34 -3.35
CA ASN A 259 4.81 9.37 -2.58
C ASN A 259 4.62 9.96 -1.16
N GLU A 260 3.60 10.78 -0.96
CA GLU A 260 3.20 11.31 0.34
C GLU A 260 2.94 10.19 1.36
N PHE A 261 2.55 9.00 0.87
CA PHE A 261 2.31 7.80 1.66
C PHE A 261 3.46 6.78 1.56
N VAL A 262 4.04 6.56 0.38
CA VAL A 262 5.15 5.61 0.18
C VAL A 262 6.45 6.39 0.06
N ASN A 263 7.11 6.62 1.20
CA ASN A 263 8.40 7.31 1.27
C ASN A 263 9.23 6.80 2.45
N TRP A 264 10.53 7.12 2.44
CA TRP A 264 11.46 6.64 3.47
C TRP A 264 11.13 7.13 4.88
N ARG A 265 10.51 8.32 5.03
CA ARG A 265 10.07 8.81 6.34
C ARG A 265 9.02 7.86 6.93
N ASN A 266 8.01 7.48 6.15
CA ASN A 266 6.99 6.53 6.60
C ASN A 266 7.57 5.12 6.84
N VAL A 267 8.53 4.67 6.01
CA VAL A 267 9.24 3.40 6.22
C VAL A 267 9.92 3.35 7.59
N MET A 268 10.66 4.41 7.94
CA MET A 268 11.34 4.47 9.25
C MET A 268 10.36 4.61 10.41
N GLU A 269 9.35 5.48 10.25
CA GLU A 269 8.34 5.75 11.28
C GLU A 269 7.56 4.47 11.63
N ILE A 270 6.94 3.81 10.64
CA ILE A 270 6.22 2.54 10.83
C ILE A 270 7.16 1.45 11.37
N GLY A 271 8.41 1.44 10.91
CA GLY A 271 9.44 0.52 11.37
C GLY A 271 9.69 0.60 12.87
N SER A 272 9.70 1.82 13.42
CA SER A 272 9.90 2.03 14.86
C SER A 272 8.78 1.44 15.71
N TRP A 273 7.53 1.48 15.23
CA TRP A 273 6.39 0.96 16.00
C TRP A 273 6.39 -0.56 16.11
N LEU A 274 6.91 -1.25 15.08
CA LEU A 274 7.01 -2.71 15.06
C LEU A 274 8.14 -3.24 15.94
N GLU A 275 9.13 -2.39 16.25
CA GLU A 275 10.23 -2.69 17.17
C GLU A 275 9.84 -2.48 18.63
N GLU A 276 8.84 -1.63 18.90
CA GLU A 276 8.21 -1.48 20.21
C GLU A 276 7.31 -2.69 20.47
N GLU A 277 7.84 -3.72 21.16
CA GLU A 277 7.32 -5.08 21.42
C GLU A 277 5.85 -5.22 21.92
N SER A 278 5.11 -4.12 22.11
CA SER A 278 3.68 -4.13 22.49
C SER A 278 2.69 -4.00 21.32
N ILE A 279 3.15 -3.64 20.11
CA ILE A 279 2.29 -3.50 18.92
C ILE A 279 2.31 -4.75 18.02
N ALA A 280 3.39 -5.54 18.11
CA ALA A 280 3.51 -6.85 17.48
C ALA A 280 2.41 -7.84 17.90
N ASP A 281 1.68 -7.57 19.00
CA ASP A 281 0.51 -8.35 19.43
C ASP A 281 -0.74 -8.10 18.58
N THR A 282 -0.74 -7.13 17.67
CA THR A 282 -1.83 -6.91 16.71
C THR A 282 -1.47 -7.47 15.34
N GLN A 283 -1.87 -8.71 15.09
CA GLN A 283 -1.67 -9.39 13.80
C GLN A 283 -2.08 -8.51 12.60
N HIS A 284 -3.13 -7.71 12.75
CA HIS A 284 -3.61 -6.80 11.70
C HIS A 284 -2.57 -5.75 11.29
N ILE A 285 -1.88 -5.10 12.24
CA ILE A 285 -0.83 -4.12 11.94
C ILE A 285 0.33 -4.80 11.19
N SER A 286 0.73 -6.00 11.63
CA SER A 286 1.77 -6.79 10.95
C SER A 286 1.37 -7.17 9.52
N ASP A 287 0.10 -7.52 9.30
CA ASP A 287 -0.44 -7.83 7.96
C ASP A 287 -0.41 -6.60 7.04
N LEU A 288 -0.85 -5.44 7.53
CA LEU A 288 -0.81 -4.18 6.77
C LEU A 288 0.63 -3.74 6.48
N ALA A 289 1.52 -3.87 7.48
CA ALA A 289 2.93 -3.53 7.33
C ALA A 289 3.61 -4.37 6.25
N LEU A 290 3.24 -5.64 6.10
CA LEU A 290 3.77 -6.50 5.04
C LEU A 290 3.46 -5.91 3.65
N VAL A 291 2.20 -5.51 3.43
CA VAL A 291 1.78 -4.88 2.16
C VAL A 291 2.51 -3.56 1.95
N PHE A 292 2.57 -2.71 2.99
CA PHE A 292 3.25 -1.43 2.93
C PHE A 292 4.74 -1.56 2.57
N TYR A 293 5.48 -2.46 3.22
CA TYR A 293 6.90 -2.66 2.93
C TYR A 293 7.14 -3.29 1.58
N VAL A 294 6.31 -4.24 1.15
CA VAL A 294 6.40 -4.79 -0.21
C VAL A 294 6.16 -3.69 -1.24
N ASN A 295 5.14 -2.84 -1.06
CA ASN A 295 4.92 -1.73 -1.97
C ASN A 295 6.08 -0.72 -1.97
N SER A 296 6.63 -0.42 -0.78
CA SER A 296 7.81 0.44 -0.63
C SER A 296 9.05 -0.13 -1.33
N LEU A 297 9.30 -1.44 -1.18
CA LEU A 297 10.37 -2.15 -1.89
C LEU A 297 10.23 -1.99 -3.41
N LEU A 298 9.00 -2.07 -3.93
CA LEU A 298 8.75 -2.04 -5.37
C LEU A 298 8.76 -0.63 -5.97
N LEU A 299 8.52 0.41 -5.17
CA LEU A 299 8.40 1.80 -5.65
C LEU A 299 9.62 2.68 -5.32
N LEU A 300 10.34 2.40 -4.24
CA LEU A 300 11.48 3.21 -3.78
C LEU A 300 12.85 2.66 -4.24
N HIS A 301 12.89 1.46 -4.81
CA HIS A 301 14.11 0.82 -5.35
C HIS A 301 14.06 0.63 -6.88
#